data_AF-A0A956AW52-F1
#
_entry.id   AF-A0A956AW52-F1
#
_cell.length_a   1.000
_cell.length_b   1.000
_cell.length_c   1.000
_cell.angle_alpha   90.00
_cell.angle_beta   90.00
_cell.angle_gamma   90.00
#
_symmetry.space_group_name_H-M   'P 1'
#
loop_
_entity.id
_entity.type
_entity.pdbx_description
1 polymer ?
#
loop_
_entity_poly.entity_id
_entity_poly.type
_entity_poly.pdbx_seq_one_letter_code
_entity_poly.pdbx_strand_id
1 'polypeptide(L)'
;DGDIIACTCPDGMQGIRVCENEEYGACTCAGGEGEGEGEGEGEGEGEGEGEGEGEGEGEGEGEGHCAVLGGVDGIGTAVADFVVLVLQDPSINQYFLNESVLGGEGASNLGGCLIAQVAAAAGCEGIEYPQTLTNGYVCRDMAETHAGMNISQAEFDALVGHFVTVLTDAGVPEATLMAVGGALLSTQPEIVEDPDGDQSVYHRLGGYPGITGAVGAFVQQVAGDARINGFFANADVPRLTTCLARQLSSIDGPAIYGEEIPDTLEGIPEGATPCRDMVSSHEG
;
A
#
# COMPACT_ATOMS: atom_id res chain seq x y z
N ASP A 1 2.37 17.38 -22.16
CA ASP A 1 3.50 16.74 -21.47
C ASP A 1 3.94 17.65 -20.34
N GLY A 2 3.37 17.43 -19.15
CA GLY A 2 3.67 18.21 -17.95
C GLY A 2 4.57 17.40 -17.03
N ASP A 3 5.83 17.78 -16.94
CA ASP A 3 6.74 17.20 -15.94
C ASP A 3 6.24 17.52 -14.53
N ILE A 4 6.27 16.52 -13.65
CA ILE A 4 5.93 16.64 -12.23
C ILE A 4 7.23 16.89 -11.46
N ILE A 5 7.30 18.02 -10.74
CA ILE A 5 8.51 18.43 -9.99
C ILE A 5 8.13 18.75 -8.54
N ALA A 6 8.95 18.32 -7.59
CA ALA A 6 8.78 18.67 -6.19
C ALA A 6 9.00 20.18 -5.94
N CYS A 7 8.21 20.77 -5.06
CA CYS A 7 8.33 22.16 -4.63
C CYS A 7 8.12 22.30 -3.12
N THR A 8 8.50 23.46 -2.58
CA THR A 8 8.35 23.77 -1.15
C THR A 8 7.24 24.80 -0.96
N CYS A 9 6.28 24.46 -0.12
CA CYS A 9 5.15 25.29 0.23
C CYS A 9 5.55 26.42 1.21
N PRO A 10 4.75 27.50 1.32
CA PRO A 10 5.08 28.62 2.21
C PRO A 10 5.19 28.27 3.70
N ASP A 11 4.53 27.19 4.12
CA ASP A 11 4.57 26.60 5.47
C ASP A 11 5.74 25.62 5.68
N GLY A 12 6.54 25.37 4.64
CA GLY A 12 7.67 24.45 4.69
C GLY A 12 7.31 22.99 4.37
N MET A 13 6.05 22.69 4.03
CA MET A 13 5.64 21.36 3.57
C MET A 13 6.10 21.10 2.13
N GLN A 14 6.26 19.82 1.78
CA GLN A 14 6.53 19.43 0.39
C GLN A 14 5.23 19.47 -0.41
N GLY A 15 5.27 20.10 -1.57
CA GLY A 15 4.18 20.15 -2.53
C GLY A 15 4.65 19.68 -3.89
N ILE A 16 3.71 19.58 -4.82
CA ILE A 16 3.98 19.17 -6.20
C ILE A 16 3.56 20.31 -7.13
N ARG A 17 4.26 20.49 -8.24
CA ARG A 17 3.81 21.39 -9.32
C ARG A 17 3.91 20.70 -10.66
N VAL A 18 2.87 20.89 -11.47
CA VAL A 18 2.81 20.41 -12.85
C VAL A 18 3.31 21.52 -13.78
N CYS A 19 4.19 21.16 -14.71
CA CYS A 19 4.67 22.08 -15.74
C CYS A 19 3.58 22.27 -16.82
N GLU A 20 3.08 23.49 -17.00
CA GLU A 20 2.32 23.86 -18.20
C GLU A 20 3.23 24.70 -19.11
N ASN A 21 3.69 24.11 -20.22
CA ASN A 21 4.33 24.82 -21.33
C ASN A 21 5.54 25.70 -20.95
N GLU A 22 6.59 25.09 -20.37
CA GLU A 22 7.86 25.75 -19.98
C GLU A 22 7.75 26.86 -18.91
N GLU A 23 6.53 27.17 -18.45
CA GLU A 23 6.26 28.03 -17.32
C GLU A 23 5.85 27.17 -16.11
N TYR A 24 6.44 27.48 -14.97
CA TYR A 24 6.25 26.69 -13.78
C TYR A 24 4.91 27.00 -13.11
N GLY A 25 4.03 25.99 -13.01
CA GLY A 25 2.77 26.09 -12.28
C GLY A 25 2.93 26.38 -10.79
N ALA A 26 1.84 26.84 -10.16
CA ALA A 26 1.78 27.06 -8.72
C ALA A 26 1.96 25.74 -7.95
N CYS A 27 2.68 25.78 -6.83
CA CYS A 27 2.89 24.62 -5.96
C CYS A 27 1.57 24.24 -5.29
N THR A 28 1.06 23.04 -5.54
CA THR A 28 -0.09 22.49 -4.80
C THR A 28 0.42 21.88 -3.51
N CYS A 29 -0.17 22.33 -2.40
CA CYS A 29 0.23 21.97 -1.05
C CYS A 29 -0.89 21.13 -0.41
N ALA A 30 -0.56 19.95 0.09
CA ALA A 30 -1.52 19.13 0.84
C ALA A 30 -1.74 19.77 2.23
N GLY A 31 -3.00 20.03 2.59
CA GLY A 31 -3.38 20.51 3.93
C GLY A 31 -3.90 21.95 3.97
N GLY A 32 -5.20 22.11 3.78
CA GLY A 32 -5.96 23.28 4.22
C GLY A 32 -7.22 22.80 4.92
N GLU A 33 -7.19 22.75 6.25
CA GLU A 33 -8.31 22.34 7.11
C GLU A 33 -9.57 23.17 6.80
N GLY A 34 -10.66 22.49 6.45
CA GLY A 34 -12.01 23.04 6.46
C GLY A 34 -12.80 22.37 7.57
N GLU A 35 -12.91 23.03 8.72
CA GLU A 35 -13.79 22.60 9.81
C GLU A 35 -15.26 22.65 9.36
N GLY A 36 -15.98 21.54 9.55
CA GLY A 36 -17.41 21.45 9.30
C GLY A 36 -18.05 20.41 10.21
N GLU A 37 -18.45 20.84 11.41
CA GLU A 37 -19.29 20.05 12.31
C GLU A 37 -20.70 19.88 11.73
N GLY A 38 -21.27 18.68 11.85
CA GLY A 38 -22.63 18.39 11.46
C GLY A 38 -23.15 17.14 12.16
N GLU A 39 -23.60 17.28 13.40
CA GLU A 39 -24.40 16.26 14.09
C GLU A 39 -25.79 16.15 13.45
N GLY A 40 -26.28 14.92 13.28
CA GLY A 40 -27.63 14.64 12.84
C GLY A 40 -28.04 13.23 13.21
N GLU A 41 -28.61 13.07 14.42
CA GLU A 41 -29.33 11.86 14.82
C GLU A 41 -30.68 11.78 14.09
N GLY A 42 -30.99 10.60 13.56
CA GLY A 42 -32.28 10.29 12.97
C GLY A 42 -32.57 8.80 13.06
N GLU A 43 -33.25 8.39 14.13
CA GLU A 43 -33.88 7.07 14.22
C GLU A 43 -35.09 7.03 13.29
N GLY A 44 -35.13 6.01 12.42
CA GLY A 44 -36.26 5.73 11.55
C GLY A 44 -36.33 4.24 11.26
N GLU A 45 -37.04 3.50 12.13
CA GLU A 45 -37.49 2.15 11.81
C GLU A 45 -38.61 2.23 10.77
N GLY A 46 -38.36 1.66 9.59
CA GLY A 46 -39.33 1.52 8.52
C GLY A 46 -39.15 0.19 7.84
N GLU A 47 -39.89 -0.83 8.28
CA GLU A 47 -40.08 -2.06 7.53
C GLU A 47 -40.95 -1.75 6.30
N GLY A 48 -40.35 -1.85 5.12
CA GLY A 48 -41.04 -1.72 3.85
C GLY A 48 -40.57 -2.82 2.91
N GLU A 49 -41.32 -3.92 2.86
CA GLU A 49 -41.23 -4.87 1.76
C GLU A 49 -41.80 -4.20 0.50
N GLY A 50 -40.92 -3.85 -0.43
CA GLY A 50 -41.26 -3.34 -1.74
C GLY A 50 -40.46 -4.09 -2.79
N GLU A 51 -41.08 -5.10 -3.41
CA GLU A 51 -40.61 -5.63 -4.69
C GLU A 51 -40.85 -4.55 -5.74
N GLY A 52 -39.78 -3.81 -6.05
CA GLY A 52 -39.73 -2.87 -7.15
C GLY A 52 -38.68 -3.33 -8.13
N GLU A 53 -39.10 -3.94 -9.23
CA GLU A 53 -38.28 -3.99 -10.45
C GLU A 53 -38.19 -2.56 -10.99
N GLY A 54 -37.16 -1.84 -10.54
CA GLY A 54 -36.76 -0.57 -11.09
C GLY A 54 -35.67 -0.81 -12.12
N GLU A 55 -36.01 -0.82 -13.40
CA GLU A 55 -35.05 -0.49 -14.45
C GLU A 55 -34.67 0.99 -14.27
N GLY A 56 -33.62 1.22 -13.49
CA GLY A 56 -33.02 2.52 -13.33
C GLY A 56 -32.13 2.82 -14.52
N GLU A 57 -32.71 3.32 -15.62
CA GLU A 57 -31.95 4.15 -16.56
C GLU A 57 -31.65 5.48 -15.88
N GLY A 58 -30.60 5.47 -15.04
CA GLY A 58 -30.01 6.67 -14.50
C GLY A 58 -29.04 7.25 -15.52
N GLU A 59 -29.56 7.98 -16.51
CA GLU A 59 -28.76 8.99 -17.22
C GLU A 59 -28.54 10.17 -16.27
N GLY A 60 -27.69 9.97 -15.27
CA GLY A 60 -27.06 11.06 -14.57
C GLY A 60 -25.89 11.52 -15.42
N GLU A 61 -26.00 12.71 -16.01
CA GLU A 61 -24.83 13.51 -16.42
C GLU A 61 -24.06 13.93 -15.16
N GLY A 62 -23.57 12.95 -14.40
CA GLY A 62 -22.60 13.14 -13.35
C GLY A 62 -21.23 13.24 -14.00
N GLU A 63 -20.42 14.19 -13.55
CA GLU A 63 -18.99 14.19 -13.83
C GLU A 63 -18.46 12.75 -13.61
N GLY A 64 -17.86 12.15 -14.65
CA GLY A 64 -17.40 10.76 -14.55
C GLY A 64 -16.52 10.55 -13.32
N HIS A 65 -16.53 9.35 -12.72
CA HIS A 65 -15.81 9.08 -11.47
C HIS A 65 -14.35 9.58 -11.48
N CYS A 66 -13.67 9.51 -12.63
CA CYS A 66 -12.37 10.12 -12.86
C CYS A 66 -12.29 11.61 -12.48
N ALA A 67 -13.25 12.43 -12.91
CA ALA A 67 -13.31 13.85 -12.59
C ALA A 67 -13.55 14.09 -11.09
N VAL A 68 -14.40 13.27 -10.47
CA VAL A 68 -14.66 13.32 -9.02
C VAL A 68 -13.40 13.03 -8.20
N LEU A 69 -12.51 12.17 -8.71
CA LEU A 69 -11.21 11.89 -8.10
C LEU A 69 -10.14 12.96 -8.39
N GLY A 70 -10.49 14.07 -9.05
CA GLY A 70 -9.52 15.09 -9.46
C GLY A 70 -8.69 14.71 -10.69
N GLY A 71 -9.20 13.81 -11.54
CA GLY A 71 -8.50 13.27 -12.69
C GLY A 71 -7.34 12.37 -12.31
N VAL A 72 -6.44 12.12 -13.26
CA VAL A 72 -5.25 11.26 -13.05
C VAL A 72 -4.33 11.84 -11.98
N ASP A 73 -4.25 13.17 -11.86
CA ASP A 73 -3.42 13.84 -10.86
C ASP A 73 -3.93 13.58 -9.43
N GLY A 74 -5.24 13.75 -9.21
CA GLY A 74 -5.84 13.47 -7.90
C GLY A 74 -5.80 11.98 -7.54
N ILE A 75 -5.94 11.09 -8.52
CA ILE A 75 -5.68 9.65 -8.34
C ILE A 75 -4.23 9.41 -7.94
N GLY A 76 -3.28 10.12 -8.54
CA GLY A 76 -1.86 10.07 -8.18
C GLY A 76 -1.60 10.45 -6.72
N THR A 77 -2.26 11.50 -6.22
CA THR A 77 -2.21 11.89 -4.80
C THR A 77 -2.77 10.79 -3.91
N ALA A 78 -3.97 10.28 -4.22
CA ALA A 78 -4.58 9.21 -3.44
C ALA A 78 -3.72 7.93 -3.41
N VAL A 79 -3.10 7.55 -4.53
CA VAL A 79 -2.20 6.40 -4.60
C VAL A 79 -0.95 6.61 -3.73
N ALA A 80 -0.40 7.83 -3.69
CA ALA A 80 0.75 8.13 -2.83
C ALA A 80 0.40 7.97 -1.35
N ASP A 81 -0.74 8.53 -0.91
CA ASP A 81 -1.21 8.41 0.47
C ASP A 81 -1.54 6.94 0.84
N PHE A 82 -2.11 6.19 -0.12
CA PHE A 82 -2.39 4.77 0.05
C PHE A 82 -1.12 3.94 0.28
N VAL A 83 -0.07 4.19 -0.50
CA VAL A 83 1.22 3.48 -0.32
C VAL A 83 1.81 3.76 1.07
N VAL A 84 1.64 4.96 1.62
CA VAL A 84 2.09 5.28 2.99
C VAL A 84 1.37 4.40 4.02
N LEU A 85 0.04 4.24 3.93
CA LEU A 85 -0.70 3.36 4.84
C LEU A 85 -0.26 1.89 4.72
N VAL A 86 -0.08 1.41 3.49
CA VAL A 86 0.38 0.04 3.21
C VAL A 86 1.74 -0.24 3.81
N LEU A 87 2.69 0.70 3.72
CA LEU A 87 4.03 0.54 4.28
C LEU A 87 4.04 0.52 5.82
N GLN A 88 3.06 1.16 6.45
CA GLN A 88 2.92 1.19 7.90
C GLN A 88 2.20 -0.03 8.47
N ASP A 89 1.46 -0.78 7.65
CA ASP A 89 0.75 -1.97 8.09
C ASP A 89 1.67 -3.20 8.14
N PRO A 90 2.03 -3.71 9.34
CA PRO A 90 2.93 -4.85 9.48
C PRO A 90 2.34 -6.17 8.97
N SER A 91 1.04 -6.26 8.68
CA SER A 91 0.44 -7.45 8.09
C SER A 91 0.74 -7.60 6.60
N ILE A 92 0.92 -6.49 5.87
CA ILE A 92 1.09 -6.49 4.40
C ILE A 92 2.38 -5.83 3.92
N ASN A 93 3.06 -5.01 4.73
CA ASN A 93 4.21 -4.26 4.25
C ASN A 93 5.38 -5.14 3.77
N GLN A 94 5.49 -6.39 4.21
CA GLN A 94 6.54 -7.31 3.78
C GLN A 94 6.46 -7.69 2.30
N TYR A 95 5.28 -7.58 1.66
CA TYR A 95 5.13 -7.76 0.21
C TYR A 95 5.82 -6.64 -0.59
N PHE A 96 5.86 -5.44 -0.01
CA PHE A 96 6.32 -4.23 -0.69
C PHE A 96 7.74 -3.85 -0.30
N LEU A 97 8.22 -4.24 0.89
CA LEU A 97 9.53 -3.87 1.42
C LEU A 97 10.70 -4.63 0.78
N ASN A 98 10.70 -4.73 -0.55
CA ASN A 98 11.68 -5.43 -1.38
C ASN A 98 12.25 -4.48 -2.45
N GLU A 99 13.56 -4.58 -2.74
CA GLU A 99 14.29 -3.74 -3.70
C GLU A 99 13.70 -3.85 -5.12
N SER A 100 13.18 -5.02 -5.49
CA SER A 100 12.51 -5.22 -6.78
C SER A 100 11.19 -4.47 -6.91
N VAL A 101 10.56 -4.10 -5.79
CA VAL A 101 9.23 -3.46 -5.76
C VAL A 101 9.35 -1.95 -5.56
N LEU A 102 10.18 -1.50 -4.61
CA LEU A 102 10.30 -0.07 -4.29
C LEU A 102 11.73 0.49 -4.45
N GLY A 103 12.70 -0.33 -4.79
CA GLY A 103 14.05 0.12 -5.12
C GLY A 103 14.16 0.67 -6.54
N GLY A 104 15.06 1.63 -6.75
CA GLY A 104 15.31 2.22 -8.08
C GLY A 104 14.05 2.74 -8.79
N GLU A 105 13.79 2.25 -10.00
CA GLU A 105 12.57 2.56 -10.78
C GLU A 105 11.34 1.75 -10.33
N GLY A 106 11.48 0.83 -9.36
CA GLY A 106 10.39 -0.01 -8.86
C GLY A 106 9.23 0.82 -8.30
N ALA A 107 9.53 1.81 -7.46
CA ALA A 107 8.50 2.66 -6.85
C ALA A 107 7.71 3.46 -7.91
N SER A 108 8.37 3.98 -8.94
CA SER A 108 7.69 4.71 -10.03
C SER A 108 6.90 3.77 -10.93
N ASN A 109 7.39 2.54 -11.18
CA ASN A 109 6.67 1.51 -11.92
C ASN A 109 5.41 1.06 -11.18
N LEU A 110 5.52 0.74 -9.89
CA LEU A 110 4.39 0.34 -9.06
C LEU A 110 3.36 1.47 -8.97
N GLY A 111 3.80 2.69 -8.62
CA GLY A 111 2.92 3.86 -8.54
C GLY A 111 2.20 4.14 -9.86
N GLY A 112 2.92 4.09 -10.99
CA GLY A 112 2.32 4.27 -12.31
C GLY A 112 1.27 3.20 -12.65
N CYS A 113 1.53 1.94 -12.31
CA CYS A 113 0.56 0.86 -12.53
C CYS A 113 -0.66 0.96 -11.62
N LEU A 114 -0.50 1.36 -10.35
CA LEU A 114 -1.62 1.60 -9.44
C LEU A 114 -2.50 2.77 -9.91
N ILE A 115 -1.88 3.88 -10.35
CA ILE A 115 -2.59 5.02 -10.94
C ILE A 115 -3.37 4.57 -12.18
N ALA A 116 -2.74 3.84 -13.08
CA ALA A 116 -3.38 3.29 -14.28
C ALA A 116 -4.59 2.40 -13.94
N GLN A 117 -4.45 1.53 -12.93
CA GLN A 117 -5.52 0.63 -12.50
C GLN A 117 -6.72 1.41 -11.96
N VAL A 118 -6.50 2.37 -11.06
CA VAL A 118 -7.56 3.18 -10.47
C VAL A 118 -8.20 4.10 -11.52
N ALA A 119 -7.40 4.70 -12.40
CA ALA A 119 -7.89 5.56 -13.46
C ALA A 119 -8.74 4.79 -14.49
N ALA A 120 -8.35 3.56 -14.85
CA ALA A 120 -9.17 2.70 -15.69
C ALA A 120 -10.50 2.33 -14.98
N ALA A 121 -10.44 1.96 -13.69
CA ALA A 121 -11.63 1.65 -12.88
C ALA A 121 -12.58 2.86 -12.73
N ALA A 122 -12.04 4.07 -12.64
CA ALA A 122 -12.79 5.32 -12.57
C ALA A 122 -13.29 5.81 -13.94
N GLY A 123 -12.98 5.11 -15.03
CA GLY A 123 -13.40 5.46 -16.39
C GLY A 123 -12.70 6.70 -16.95
N CYS A 124 -11.45 6.97 -16.56
CA CYS A 124 -10.66 8.05 -17.15
C CYS A 124 -10.47 7.82 -18.66
N GLU A 125 -10.67 8.88 -19.45
CA GLU A 125 -10.62 8.79 -20.91
C GLU A 125 -9.25 8.31 -21.40
N GLY A 126 -9.25 7.29 -22.27
CA GLY A 126 -8.03 6.78 -22.91
C GLY A 126 -7.12 5.93 -22.02
N ILE A 127 -7.57 5.57 -20.81
CA ILE A 127 -6.79 4.75 -19.86
C ILE A 127 -7.42 3.37 -19.76
N GLU A 128 -6.63 2.34 -20.07
CA GLU A 128 -6.97 0.93 -19.87
C GLU A 128 -5.99 0.29 -18.87
N TYR A 129 -6.39 -0.83 -18.27
CA TYR A 129 -5.51 -1.63 -17.45
C TYR A 129 -5.69 -3.11 -17.79
N PRO A 130 -4.61 -3.88 -17.99
CA PRO A 130 -3.19 -3.48 -17.97
C PRO A 130 -2.77 -2.57 -19.14
N GLN A 131 -1.65 -1.86 -18.99
CA GLN A 131 -1.08 -1.00 -20.03
C GLN A 131 0.45 -0.88 -19.93
N THR A 132 1.08 -0.29 -20.95
CA THR A 132 2.49 0.10 -20.93
C THR A 132 2.64 1.56 -20.52
N LEU A 133 3.40 1.81 -19.46
CA LEU A 133 3.71 3.14 -18.96
C LEU A 133 4.60 3.92 -19.93
N THR A 134 4.66 5.23 -19.77
CA THR A 134 5.46 6.14 -20.62
C THR A 134 6.97 5.86 -20.57
N ASN A 135 7.45 5.29 -19.46
CA ASN A 135 8.84 4.84 -19.31
C ASN A 135 9.12 3.46 -19.94
N GLY A 136 8.12 2.84 -20.56
CA GLY A 136 8.23 1.53 -21.22
C GLY A 136 8.00 0.33 -20.30
N TYR A 137 7.72 0.54 -19.00
CA TYR A 137 7.35 -0.54 -18.09
C TYR A 137 5.95 -1.08 -18.42
N VAL A 138 5.80 -2.40 -18.40
CA VAL A 138 4.54 -3.08 -18.75
C VAL A 138 3.84 -3.47 -17.45
N CYS A 139 2.70 -2.84 -17.16
CA CYS A 139 1.84 -3.28 -16.08
C CYS A 139 1.25 -4.64 -16.45
N ARG A 140 1.33 -5.59 -15.51
CA ARG A 140 0.80 -6.95 -15.69
C ARG A 140 -0.62 -7.02 -15.16
N ASP A 141 -1.36 -8.07 -15.54
CA ASP A 141 -2.67 -8.31 -14.95
C ASP A 141 -2.57 -8.78 -13.48
N MET A 142 -3.71 -8.89 -12.80
CA MET A 142 -3.74 -9.18 -11.36
C MET A 142 -3.27 -10.60 -11.07
N ALA A 143 -3.71 -11.58 -11.87
CA ALA A 143 -3.29 -12.96 -11.73
C ALA A 143 -1.76 -13.12 -11.91
N GLU A 144 -1.17 -12.56 -12.97
CA GLU A 144 0.26 -12.67 -13.25
C GLU A 144 1.11 -11.91 -12.21
N THR A 145 0.62 -10.76 -11.75
CA THR A 145 1.35 -9.95 -10.76
C THR A 145 1.45 -10.65 -9.41
N HIS A 146 0.38 -11.32 -8.98
CA HIS A 146 0.25 -11.85 -7.61
C HIS A 146 0.47 -13.37 -7.50
N ALA A 147 0.74 -14.05 -8.62
CA ALA A 147 0.97 -15.49 -8.65
C ALA A 147 2.11 -15.94 -7.71
N GLY A 148 1.81 -16.91 -6.85
CA GLY A 148 2.75 -17.54 -5.93
C GLY A 148 3.11 -16.70 -4.70
N MET A 149 2.34 -15.65 -4.41
CA MET A 149 2.54 -14.78 -3.25
C MET A 149 1.83 -15.29 -1.98
N ASN A 150 0.99 -16.33 -2.09
CA ASN A 150 0.21 -16.89 -0.98
C ASN A 150 -0.64 -15.83 -0.27
N ILE A 151 -1.14 -14.83 -0.97
CA ILE A 151 -1.92 -13.74 -0.34
C ILE A 151 -3.20 -14.31 0.26
N SER A 152 -3.44 -13.98 1.53
CA SER A 152 -4.63 -14.41 2.26
C SER A 152 -5.80 -13.44 2.09
N GLN A 153 -7.01 -13.92 2.43
CA GLN A 153 -8.21 -13.07 2.39
C GLN A 153 -8.05 -11.86 3.33
N ALA A 154 -7.50 -12.07 4.52
CA ALA A 154 -7.32 -11.02 5.51
C ALA A 154 -6.34 -9.93 5.04
N GLU A 155 -5.28 -10.30 4.31
CA GLU A 155 -4.30 -9.36 3.76
C GLU A 155 -4.90 -8.56 2.58
N PHE A 156 -5.69 -9.22 1.73
CA PHE A 156 -6.42 -8.54 0.68
C PHE A 156 -7.43 -7.53 1.25
N ASP A 157 -8.19 -7.93 2.28
CA ASP A 157 -9.16 -7.06 2.94
C ASP A 157 -8.48 -5.87 3.64
N ALA A 158 -7.30 -6.08 4.25
CA ALA A 158 -6.51 -5.01 4.84
C ALA A 158 -6.07 -3.99 3.79
N LEU A 159 -5.56 -4.45 2.65
CA LEU A 159 -5.18 -3.60 1.51
C LEU A 159 -6.38 -2.75 1.02
N VAL A 160 -7.54 -3.39 0.80
CA VAL A 160 -8.76 -2.68 0.37
C VAL A 160 -9.19 -1.65 1.43
N GLY A 161 -9.10 -2.00 2.72
CA GLY A 161 -9.40 -1.11 3.83
C GLY A 161 -8.56 0.16 3.83
N HIS A 162 -7.25 0.05 3.58
CA HIS A 162 -6.36 1.22 3.44
C HIS A 162 -6.76 2.09 2.26
N PHE A 163 -7.10 1.48 1.12
CA PHE A 163 -7.52 2.23 -0.07
C PHE A 163 -8.82 3.01 0.17
N VAL A 164 -9.83 2.37 0.77
CA VAL A 164 -11.09 3.02 1.14
C VAL A 164 -10.86 4.14 2.16
N THR A 165 -9.94 3.94 3.12
CA THR A 165 -9.58 4.97 4.11
C THR A 165 -9.09 6.24 3.42
N VAL A 166 -8.13 6.12 2.49
CA VAL A 166 -7.60 7.28 1.76
C VAL A 166 -8.68 8.03 0.99
N LEU A 167 -9.51 7.32 0.24
CA LEU A 167 -10.55 7.98 -0.55
C LEU A 167 -11.62 8.63 0.33
N THR A 168 -11.96 8.01 1.47
CA THR A 168 -12.89 8.58 2.45
C THR A 168 -12.32 9.85 3.07
N ASP A 169 -11.05 9.82 3.50
CA ASP A 169 -10.36 10.96 4.09
C ASP A 169 -10.17 12.11 3.08
N ALA A 170 -10.04 11.78 1.78
CA ALA A 170 -10.02 12.74 0.68
C ALA A 170 -11.41 13.33 0.36
N GLY A 171 -12.47 12.90 1.04
CA GLY A 171 -13.83 13.40 0.84
C GLY A 171 -14.48 12.92 -0.46
N VAL A 172 -14.03 11.78 -1.01
CA VAL A 172 -14.61 11.21 -2.23
C VAL A 172 -16.07 10.80 -1.96
N PRO A 173 -17.05 11.23 -2.79
CA PRO A 173 -18.44 10.84 -2.63
C PRO A 173 -18.66 9.32 -2.67
N GLU A 174 -19.62 8.85 -1.87
CA GLU A 174 -19.96 7.42 -1.72
C GLU A 174 -20.21 6.71 -3.05
N ALA A 175 -20.85 7.38 -4.02
CA ALA A 175 -21.08 6.79 -5.35
C ALA A 175 -19.77 6.44 -6.07
N THR A 176 -18.74 7.27 -5.92
CA THR A 176 -17.40 7.02 -6.49
C THR A 176 -16.62 6.01 -5.67
N LEU A 177 -16.74 6.03 -4.34
CA LEU A 177 -16.17 5.00 -3.46
C LEU A 177 -16.69 3.61 -3.83
N MET A 178 -18.01 3.45 -4.01
CA MET A 178 -18.61 2.18 -4.41
C MET A 178 -18.18 1.72 -5.80
N ALA A 179 -18.06 2.65 -6.75
CA ALA A 179 -17.63 2.30 -8.11
C ALA A 179 -16.18 1.79 -8.15
N VAL A 180 -15.24 2.55 -7.58
CA VAL A 180 -13.82 2.17 -7.57
C VAL A 180 -13.57 0.99 -6.62
N GLY A 181 -14.19 0.99 -5.43
CA GLY A 181 -14.10 -0.11 -4.47
C GLY A 181 -14.67 -1.42 -5.02
N GLY A 182 -15.80 -1.36 -5.73
CA GLY A 182 -16.38 -2.52 -6.42
C GLY A 182 -15.47 -3.08 -7.50
N ALA A 183 -14.83 -2.20 -8.29
CA ALA A 183 -13.84 -2.61 -9.28
C ALA A 183 -12.62 -3.29 -8.63
N LEU A 184 -12.12 -2.75 -7.51
CA LEU A 184 -11.02 -3.35 -6.77
C LEU A 184 -11.42 -4.70 -6.17
N LEU A 185 -12.58 -4.82 -5.54
CA LEU A 185 -13.08 -6.09 -4.99
C LEU A 185 -13.25 -7.17 -6.06
N SER A 186 -13.53 -6.78 -7.31
CA SER A 186 -13.68 -7.73 -8.42
C SER A 186 -12.38 -8.47 -8.79
N THR A 187 -11.21 -7.94 -8.38
CA THR A 187 -9.90 -8.57 -8.64
C THR A 187 -9.56 -9.65 -7.62
N GLN A 188 -10.29 -9.74 -6.51
CA GLN A 188 -10.04 -10.70 -5.43
C GLN A 188 -9.79 -12.14 -5.91
N PRO A 189 -10.58 -12.72 -6.83
CA PRO A 189 -10.39 -14.11 -7.27
C PRO A 189 -9.07 -14.36 -8.01
N GLU A 190 -8.41 -13.30 -8.50
CA GLU A 190 -7.13 -13.37 -9.19
C GLU A 190 -5.93 -13.21 -8.24
N ILE A 191 -6.16 -12.73 -7.01
CA ILE A 191 -5.11 -12.32 -6.08
C ILE A 191 -5.03 -13.24 -4.86
N VAL A 192 -6.18 -13.66 -4.30
CA VAL A 192 -6.20 -14.47 -3.08
C VAL A 192 -5.86 -15.92 -3.41
N GLU A 193 -4.74 -16.40 -2.88
CA GLU A 193 -4.22 -17.76 -3.09
C GLU A 193 -4.31 -18.63 -1.83
N ASP A 194 -4.32 -18.01 -0.64
CA ASP A 194 -4.44 -18.68 0.66
C ASP A 194 -5.59 -18.10 1.51
N PRO A 195 -6.86 -18.31 1.11
CA PRO A 195 -8.02 -17.64 1.74
C PRO A 195 -8.06 -17.77 3.27
N ASP A 196 -7.67 -18.92 3.80
CA ASP A 196 -7.72 -19.24 5.23
C ASP A 196 -6.40 -18.90 5.96
N GLY A 197 -5.34 -18.53 5.24
CA GLY A 197 -4.02 -18.25 5.80
C GLY A 197 -3.39 -19.47 6.47
N ASP A 198 -3.58 -20.66 5.89
CA ASP A 198 -3.14 -21.92 6.49
C ASP A 198 -2.21 -22.76 5.59
N GLN A 199 -1.90 -22.29 4.38
CA GLN A 199 -1.03 -22.98 3.43
C GLN A 199 0.46 -22.74 3.73
N SER A 200 0.84 -21.51 4.09
CA SER A 200 2.24 -21.17 4.39
C SER A 200 2.57 -21.30 5.88
N VAL A 201 3.84 -21.57 6.21
CA VAL A 201 4.36 -21.46 7.57
C VAL A 201 4.31 -20.00 8.04
N TYR A 202 4.56 -19.04 7.16
CA TYR A 202 4.42 -17.60 7.45
C TYR A 202 3.05 -17.26 8.06
N HIS A 203 1.95 -17.58 7.38
CA HIS A 203 0.59 -17.30 7.87
C HIS A 203 0.26 -18.10 9.13
N ARG A 204 0.65 -19.39 9.18
CA ARG A 204 0.46 -20.24 10.36
C ARG A 204 1.23 -19.76 11.60
N LEU A 205 2.30 -18.98 11.43
CA LEU A 205 3.02 -18.32 12.53
C LEU A 205 2.42 -16.96 12.90
N GLY A 206 1.33 -16.53 12.26
CA GLY A 206 0.67 -15.25 12.48
C GLY A 206 1.24 -14.10 11.65
N GLY A 207 1.81 -14.41 10.49
CA GLY A 207 2.47 -13.46 9.61
C GLY A 207 3.65 -12.76 10.26
N TYR A 208 4.05 -11.61 9.71
CA TYR A 208 5.16 -10.84 10.23
C TYR A 208 4.99 -10.39 11.70
N PRO A 209 3.79 -9.97 12.17
CA PRO A 209 3.57 -9.65 13.58
C PRO A 209 3.81 -10.85 14.51
N GLY A 210 3.30 -12.03 14.15
CA GLY A 210 3.47 -13.25 14.94
C GLY A 210 4.94 -13.71 14.98
N ILE A 211 5.63 -13.68 13.84
CA ILE A 211 7.05 -14.00 13.74
C ILE A 211 7.88 -13.03 14.57
N THR A 212 7.63 -11.72 14.46
CA THR A 212 8.35 -10.70 15.23
C THR A 212 8.17 -10.89 16.74
N GLY A 213 6.95 -11.22 17.18
CA GLY A 213 6.68 -11.55 18.57
C GLY A 213 7.45 -12.78 19.07
N ALA A 214 7.46 -13.85 18.28
CA ALA A 214 8.19 -15.08 18.62
C ALA A 214 9.72 -14.87 18.67
N VAL A 215 10.27 -14.18 17.67
CA VAL A 215 11.70 -13.85 17.61
C VAL A 215 12.09 -12.92 18.75
N GLY A 216 11.28 -11.90 19.05
CA GLY A 216 11.52 -10.99 20.17
C GLY A 216 11.61 -11.72 21.51
N ALA A 217 10.72 -12.68 21.75
CA ALA A 217 10.77 -13.53 22.95
C ALA A 217 12.02 -14.42 22.98
N PHE A 218 12.40 -15.01 21.85
CA PHE A 218 13.62 -15.82 21.73
C PHE A 218 14.89 -15.00 22.03
N VAL A 219 15.01 -13.81 21.45
CA VAL A 219 16.16 -12.92 21.64
C VAL A 219 16.28 -12.48 23.12
N GLN A 220 15.15 -12.20 23.79
CA GLN A 220 15.15 -11.91 25.23
C GLN A 220 15.65 -13.11 26.05
N GLN A 221 15.24 -14.34 25.69
CA GLN A 221 15.72 -15.55 26.35
C GLN A 221 17.23 -15.74 26.16
N VAL A 222 17.76 -15.47 24.98
CA VAL A 222 19.21 -15.53 24.68
C VAL A 222 19.98 -14.48 25.49
N ALA A 223 19.48 -13.24 25.54
CA ALA A 223 20.11 -12.17 26.31
C ALA A 223 20.17 -12.48 27.83
N GLY A 224 19.17 -13.19 28.35
CA GLY A 224 19.11 -13.64 29.74
C GLY A 224 19.99 -14.85 30.07
N ASP A 225 20.49 -15.58 29.08
CA ASP A 225 21.25 -16.82 29.31
C ASP A 225 22.75 -16.53 29.47
N ALA A 226 23.23 -16.60 30.71
CA ALA A 226 24.63 -16.35 31.08
C ALA A 226 25.65 -17.26 30.38
N ARG A 227 25.23 -18.38 29.77
CA ARG A 227 26.13 -19.26 29.03
C ARG A 227 26.48 -18.72 27.65
N ILE A 228 25.58 -17.93 27.04
CA ILE A 228 25.68 -17.51 25.63
C ILE A 228 25.58 -16.00 25.43
N ASN A 229 25.03 -15.24 26.37
CA ASN A 229 24.80 -13.80 26.20
C ASN A 229 26.10 -13.00 25.93
N GLY A 230 27.25 -13.49 26.37
CA GLY A 230 28.56 -12.91 26.06
C GLY A 230 28.86 -12.80 24.57
N PHE A 231 28.33 -13.70 23.72
CA PHE A 231 28.49 -13.62 22.26
C PHE A 231 27.72 -12.44 21.64
N PHE A 232 26.71 -11.92 22.33
CA PHE A 232 25.81 -10.87 21.84
C PHE A 232 26.04 -9.53 22.54
N ALA A 233 27.12 -9.39 23.33
CA ALA A 233 27.36 -8.20 24.17
C ALA A 233 27.44 -6.88 23.37
N ASN A 234 27.82 -6.96 22.09
CA ASN A 234 27.90 -5.81 21.17
C ASN A 234 26.83 -5.86 20.06
N ALA A 235 25.86 -6.77 20.15
CA ALA A 235 24.82 -6.88 19.14
C ALA A 235 23.84 -5.70 19.23
N ASP A 236 23.46 -5.16 18.09
CA ASP A 236 22.27 -4.33 17.97
C ASP A 236 21.05 -5.24 18.07
N VAL A 237 20.46 -5.32 19.27
CA VAL A 237 19.36 -6.24 19.59
C VAL A 237 18.09 -5.94 18.79
N PRO A 238 17.64 -4.67 18.66
CA PRO A 238 16.56 -4.32 17.73
C PRO A 238 16.83 -4.81 16.30
N ARG A 239 18.01 -4.51 15.76
CA ARG A 239 18.35 -4.90 14.39
C ARG A 239 18.43 -6.41 14.21
N LEU A 240 19.02 -7.13 15.17
CA LEU A 240 19.08 -8.59 15.18
C LEU A 240 17.66 -9.19 15.16
N THR A 241 16.75 -8.64 15.95
CA THR A 241 15.34 -9.09 16.01
C THR A 241 14.67 -8.90 14.65
N THR A 242 14.81 -7.72 14.03
CA THR A 242 14.28 -7.44 12.69
C THR A 242 14.82 -8.41 11.65
N CYS A 243 16.14 -8.63 11.62
CA CYS A 243 16.72 -9.53 10.61
C CYS A 243 16.33 -11.00 10.82
N LEU A 244 16.28 -11.49 12.06
CA LEU A 244 15.81 -12.85 12.31
C LEU A 244 14.33 -13.00 11.92
N ALA A 245 13.49 -12.00 12.18
CA ALA A 245 12.09 -12.03 11.77
C ALA A 245 11.94 -12.07 10.24
N ARG A 246 12.71 -11.26 9.50
CA ARG A 246 12.72 -11.27 8.03
C ARG A 246 13.24 -12.58 7.46
N GLN A 247 14.29 -13.15 8.06
CA GLN A 247 14.83 -14.44 7.64
C GLN A 247 13.80 -15.57 7.75
N LEU A 248 13.01 -15.57 8.83
CA LEU A 248 11.92 -16.54 8.99
C LEU A 248 10.75 -16.24 8.05
N SER A 249 10.46 -14.96 7.83
CA SER A 249 9.41 -14.53 6.91
C SER A 249 9.73 -14.86 5.45
N SER A 250 11.01 -15.04 5.09
CA SER A 250 11.45 -15.39 3.73
C SER A 250 11.47 -16.90 3.45
N ILE A 251 11.03 -17.76 4.38
CA ILE A 251 11.01 -19.21 4.17
C ILE A 251 9.96 -19.57 3.11
N ASP A 252 8.74 -19.12 3.33
CA ASP A 252 7.59 -19.30 2.43
C ASP A 252 6.59 -18.13 2.50
N GLY A 253 7.00 -17.02 3.10
CA GLY A 253 6.26 -15.77 3.13
C GLY A 253 6.85 -14.71 2.18
N PRO A 254 6.35 -13.47 2.27
CA PRO A 254 6.59 -12.45 1.25
C PRO A 254 7.93 -11.72 1.32
N ALA A 255 8.65 -11.82 2.44
CA ALA A 255 9.91 -11.10 2.61
C ALA A 255 11.02 -11.73 1.75
N ILE A 256 11.87 -10.91 1.12
CA ILE A 256 13.09 -11.38 0.45
C ILE A 256 14.30 -10.99 1.30
N TYR A 257 14.86 -11.96 2.03
CA TYR A 257 15.96 -11.70 2.95
C TYR A 257 17.22 -11.17 2.23
N GLY A 258 17.70 -10.01 2.65
CA GLY A 258 18.88 -9.35 2.09
C GLY A 258 18.60 -8.44 0.89
N GLU A 259 17.36 -8.42 0.38
CA GLU A 259 16.90 -7.52 -0.69
C GLU A 259 15.92 -6.47 -0.15
N GLU A 260 15.97 -6.15 1.15
CA GLU A 260 15.11 -5.14 1.74
C GLU A 260 15.54 -3.72 1.35
N ILE A 261 14.62 -2.77 1.34
CA ILE A 261 14.89 -1.42 0.82
C ILE A 261 15.68 -0.59 1.86
N PRO A 262 16.70 0.17 1.46
CA PRO A 262 17.38 1.12 2.34
C PRO A 262 16.43 2.19 2.91
N ASP A 263 16.70 2.66 4.13
CA ASP A 263 15.95 3.68 4.89
C ASP A 263 15.94 5.09 4.24
N THR A 264 16.16 5.20 2.92
CA THR A 264 16.27 6.46 2.17
C THR A 264 14.95 6.96 1.60
N LEU A 265 13.86 6.19 1.68
CA LEU A 265 12.51 6.61 1.28
C LEU A 265 11.72 7.07 2.51
N GLU A 266 11.10 8.24 2.42
CA GLU A 266 10.26 8.82 3.47
C GLU A 266 9.02 7.92 3.72
N GLY A 267 8.67 7.69 4.99
CA GLY A 267 7.55 6.83 5.37
C GLY A 267 7.87 5.33 5.51
N ILE A 268 9.09 4.90 5.19
CA ILE A 268 9.54 3.53 5.46
C ILE A 268 9.82 3.33 6.97
N PRO A 269 9.38 2.22 7.58
CA PRO A 269 9.72 1.91 8.97
C PRO A 269 11.24 1.86 9.22
N GLU A 270 11.68 2.39 10.36
CA GLU A 270 13.09 2.35 10.78
C GLU A 270 13.65 0.90 10.75
N GLY A 271 14.85 0.73 10.19
CA GLY A 271 15.48 -0.60 10.08
C GLY A 271 15.04 -1.41 8.86
N ALA A 272 14.53 -0.75 7.81
CA ALA A 272 14.28 -1.34 6.50
C ALA A 272 15.54 -1.84 5.78
N THR A 273 16.71 -1.29 6.12
CA THR A 273 18.04 -1.60 5.57
C THR A 273 18.24 -3.09 5.30
N PRO A 274 18.93 -3.48 4.21
CA PRO A 274 19.23 -4.87 3.90
C PRO A 274 19.88 -5.64 5.06
N CYS A 275 19.33 -6.81 5.37
CA CYS A 275 19.89 -7.70 6.38
C CYS A 275 21.16 -8.39 5.88
N ARG A 276 22.17 -8.47 6.74
CA ARG A 276 23.43 -9.15 6.38
C ARG A 276 23.20 -10.65 6.29
N ASP A 277 23.87 -11.30 5.35
CA ASP A 277 23.88 -12.76 5.30
C ASP A 277 24.53 -13.36 6.55
N MET A 278 24.25 -14.64 6.80
CA MET A 278 24.72 -15.32 8.01
C MET A 278 26.25 -15.40 8.08
N VAL A 279 26.95 -15.52 6.94
CA VAL A 279 28.42 -15.61 6.94
C VAL A 279 29.00 -14.26 7.34
N SER A 280 28.64 -13.19 6.62
CA SER A 280 29.19 -11.87 6.90
C SER A 280 28.82 -11.38 8.31
N SER A 281 27.64 -11.74 8.82
CA SER A 281 27.24 -11.45 10.21
C SER A 281 28.15 -12.07 11.28
N HIS A 282 28.89 -13.12 10.95
CA HIS A 282 29.82 -13.82 11.84
C HIS A 282 31.30 -13.58 11.49
N GLU A 283 31.59 -12.70 10.53
CA GLU A 283 32.97 -12.29 10.24
C GLU A 283 33.45 -11.29 11.30
N GLY A 284 34.31 -11.78 12.21
CA GLY A 284 34.90 -11.04 13.32
C GLY A 284 35.85 -11.90 14.15
#